data_AF-A0AA86QH82-F1
#
_entry.id   AF-A0AA86QH82-F1
#
_cell.length_a   1.000
_cell.length_b   1.000
_cell.length_c   1.000
_cell.angle_alpha   90.00
_cell.angle_beta   90.00
_cell.angle_gamma   90.00
#
_symmetry.space_group_name_H-M   'P 1'
#
loop_
_entity.id
_entity.type
_entity.pdbx_description
1 polymer ?
#
loop_
_entity_poly.entity_id
_entity_poly.type
_entity_poly.pdbx_seq_one_letter_code
_entity_poly.pdbx_strand_id
1 'polypeptide(L)'
;MQEKTLQQYFEEFRKQKQNSLRKIKQNPTPKNRSAEQKQVLREKFLSLLHSHAGVPYCRRNHPSDSDLFNYSYELDCCALVRQAIKQMEDELDIKLGLWNQAYFFDVLPLKYESHTQIVPGDLILYIGKYPGEKQQKHNVVHVEVYEGTEDKPEKCFGSRWNSSVL
;
A
#
# COMPACT_ATOMS: atom_id res chain seq x y z
N MET A 1 -26.00 -6.18 -32.57
CA MET A 1 -25.42 -6.67 -31.30
C MET A 1 -26.56 -6.72 -30.30
N GLN A 2 -26.79 -7.86 -29.66
CA GLN A 2 -27.86 -8.00 -28.67
C GLN A 2 -27.34 -7.48 -27.33
N GLU A 3 -27.99 -6.47 -26.75
CA GLU A 3 -27.64 -5.91 -25.44
C GLU A 3 -27.88 -6.96 -24.35
N LYS A 4 -26.88 -7.17 -23.49
CA LYS A 4 -27.02 -8.09 -22.36
C LYS A 4 -27.97 -7.51 -21.33
N THR A 5 -28.74 -8.38 -20.69
CA THR A 5 -29.62 -7.98 -19.59
C THR A 5 -28.81 -7.67 -18.33
N LEU A 6 -29.37 -6.87 -17.42
CA LEU A 6 -28.75 -6.54 -16.13
C LEU A 6 -28.39 -7.80 -15.31
N GLN A 7 -29.20 -8.86 -15.40
CA GLN A 7 -28.97 -10.14 -14.74
C GLN A 7 -27.75 -10.86 -15.33
N GLN A 8 -27.58 -10.84 -16.65
CA GLN A 8 -26.40 -11.41 -17.31
C GLN A 8 -25.12 -10.64 -16.94
N TYR A 9 -25.17 -9.31 -16.87
CA TYR A 9 -24.04 -8.51 -16.38
C TYR A 9 -23.68 -8.85 -14.93
N PHE A 10 -24.68 -9.02 -14.07
CA PHE A 10 -24.47 -9.38 -12.68
C PHE A 10 -23.86 -10.79 -12.53
N GLU A 11 -24.32 -11.77 -13.30
CA GLU A 11 -23.73 -13.11 -13.30
C GLU A 11 -22.29 -13.13 -13.80
N GLU A 12 -21.99 -12.37 -14.85
CA GLU A 12 -20.61 -12.20 -15.33
C GLU A 12 -19.72 -11.58 -14.26
N PHE A 13 -20.17 -10.49 -13.63
CA PHE A 13 -19.45 -9.87 -12.53
C PHE A 13 -19.22 -10.84 -11.37
N ARG A 14 -20.25 -11.60 -10.98
CA ARG A 14 -20.15 -12.60 -9.90
C ARG A 14 -19.15 -13.70 -10.24
N LYS A 15 -19.18 -14.24 -11.47
CA LYS A 15 -18.21 -15.24 -11.96
C LYS A 15 -16.79 -14.67 -12.00
N GLN A 16 -16.61 -13.46 -12.52
CA GLN A 16 -15.31 -12.79 -12.55
C GLN A 16 -14.75 -12.57 -11.14
N LYS A 17 -15.59 -12.12 -10.19
CA LYS A 17 -15.20 -11.91 -8.80
C LYS A 17 -14.88 -13.23 -8.07
N GLN A 18 -15.62 -14.30 -8.34
CA GLN A 18 -15.32 -15.62 -7.79
C GLN A 18 -14.00 -16.18 -8.35
N ASN A 19 -13.74 -15.97 -9.64
CA ASN A 19 -12.50 -16.41 -10.29
C ASN A 19 -11.28 -15.61 -9.82
N SER A 20 -11.40 -14.29 -9.62
CA SER A 20 -10.32 -13.48 -9.08
C SER A 20 -9.94 -13.90 -7.66
N LEU A 21 -10.94 -14.19 -6.81
CA LEU A 21 -10.72 -14.72 -5.47
C LEU A 21 -10.05 -16.11 -5.48
N ARG A 22 -10.37 -16.97 -6.44
CA ARG A 22 -9.70 -18.27 -6.62
C ARG A 22 -8.23 -18.13 -7.05
N LYS A 23 -7.93 -17.17 -7.92
CA LYS A 23 -6.55 -16.87 -8.33
C LYS A 23 -5.71 -16.32 -7.16
N ILE A 24 -6.28 -15.48 -6.30
CA ILE A 24 -5.62 -14.97 -5.09
C ILE A 24 -5.25 -16.10 -4.10
N LYS A 25 -6.03 -17.19 -4.05
CA LYS A 25 -5.75 -18.35 -3.19
C LYS A 25 -4.61 -19.25 -3.70
N GLN A 26 -4.14 -19.08 -4.93
CA GLN A 26 -2.93 -19.76 -5.37
C GLN A 26 -1.75 -18.98 -4.78
N ASN A 27 -1.18 -19.52 -3.71
CA ASN A 27 0.05 -18.97 -3.13
C ASN A 27 1.09 -18.88 -4.26
N PRO A 28 1.54 -17.67 -4.64
CA PRO A 28 2.61 -17.58 -5.62
C PRO A 28 3.83 -18.30 -5.04
N THR A 29 4.41 -19.22 -5.81
CA THR A 29 5.67 -19.85 -5.44
C THR A 29 6.69 -18.72 -5.31
N PRO A 30 7.30 -18.51 -4.13
CA PRO A 30 8.21 -17.40 -3.94
C PRO A 30 9.36 -17.55 -4.93
N LYS A 31 9.55 -16.54 -5.80
CA LYS A 31 10.73 -16.49 -6.67
C LYS A 31 11.96 -16.46 -5.78
N ASN A 32 12.83 -17.47 -5.90
CA ASN A 32 14.13 -17.48 -5.23
C ASN A 32 14.99 -16.39 -5.85
N ARG A 33 14.96 -15.21 -5.23
CA ARG A 33 15.80 -14.05 -5.59
C ARG A 33 17.03 -14.02 -4.71
N SER A 34 18.18 -13.70 -5.30
CA SER A 34 19.43 -13.46 -4.56
C SER A 34 19.31 -12.24 -3.64
N ALA A 35 20.26 -12.06 -2.73
CA ALA A 35 20.29 -10.89 -1.86
C ALA A 35 20.43 -9.58 -2.66
N GLU A 36 21.25 -9.59 -3.70
CA GLU A 36 21.49 -8.45 -4.59
C GLU A 36 20.22 -8.10 -5.38
N GLN A 37 19.51 -9.10 -5.91
CA GLN A 37 18.25 -8.89 -6.61
C GLN A 37 17.18 -8.28 -5.69
N LYS A 38 17.10 -8.74 -4.44
CA LYS A 38 16.19 -8.16 -3.43
C LYS A 38 16.57 -6.72 -3.12
N GLN A 39 17.87 -6.42 -3.05
CA GLN A 39 18.36 -5.07 -2.79
C GLN A 39 18.02 -4.10 -3.92
N VAL A 40 18.20 -4.50 -5.19
CA VAL A 40 17.81 -3.68 -6.35
C VAL A 40 16.31 -3.37 -6.35
N LEU A 41 15.47 -4.37 -6.04
CA LEU A 41 14.02 -4.16 -5.94
C LEU A 41 13.66 -3.19 -4.80
N ARG A 42 14.33 -3.31 -3.65
CA ARG A 42 14.14 -2.40 -2.52
C ARG A 42 14.50 -0.96 -2.86
N GLU A 43 15.65 -0.74 -3.49
CA GLU A 43 16.08 0.59 -3.92
C GLU A 43 15.10 1.22 -4.90
N LYS A 44 14.61 0.42 -5.86
CA LYS A 44 13.57 0.86 -6.79
C LYS A 44 12.26 1.20 -6.08
N PHE A 45 11.84 0.39 -5.12
CA PHE A 45 10.65 0.65 -4.31
C PHE A 45 10.76 1.97 -3.54
N LEU A 46 11.88 2.20 -2.86
CA LEU A 46 12.16 3.46 -2.15
C LEU A 46 12.21 4.66 -3.10
N SER A 47 12.86 4.52 -4.26
CA SER A 47 12.90 5.57 -5.29
C SER A 47 11.50 5.96 -5.78
N LEU A 48 10.63 4.98 -6.00
CA LEU A 48 9.23 5.22 -6.39
C LEU A 48 8.45 5.95 -5.29
N LEU A 49 8.64 5.57 -4.03
CA LEU A 49 8.03 6.28 -2.90
C LEU A 49 8.48 7.74 -2.85
N HIS A 50 9.79 7.99 -3.00
CA HIS A 50 10.37 9.33 -2.97
C HIS A 50 9.88 10.21 -4.11
N SER A 51 9.54 9.63 -5.27
CA SER A 51 8.95 10.38 -6.38
C SER A 51 7.60 11.04 -6.04
N HIS A 52 6.95 10.58 -4.97
CA HIS A 52 5.69 11.11 -4.46
C HIS A 52 5.88 12.05 -3.25
N ALA A 53 7.12 12.41 -2.89
CA ALA A 53 7.36 13.37 -1.82
C ALA A 53 6.66 14.71 -2.11
N GLY A 54 5.98 15.26 -1.11
CA GLY A 54 5.22 16.50 -1.23
C GLY A 54 3.79 16.36 -1.74
N VAL A 55 3.36 15.17 -2.19
CA VAL A 55 1.94 14.92 -2.53
C VAL A 55 1.07 15.09 -1.29
N PRO A 56 -0.09 15.78 -1.36
CA PRO A 56 -0.93 16.02 -0.20
C PRO A 56 -1.67 14.78 0.31
N TYR A 57 -1.89 14.74 1.62
CA TYR A 57 -2.78 13.78 2.26
C TYR A 57 -4.22 14.29 2.26
N CYS A 58 -5.09 13.67 1.45
CA CYS A 58 -6.55 13.87 1.43
C CYS A 58 -7.01 15.34 1.33
N ARG A 59 -7.47 15.75 0.13
CA ARG A 59 -7.83 17.12 -0.29
C ARG A 59 -8.68 17.86 0.72
N ARG A 60 -9.64 17.12 1.29
CA ARG A 60 -10.70 17.66 2.15
C ARG A 60 -10.13 18.32 3.40
N ASN A 61 -8.88 18.02 3.76
CA ASN A 61 -8.19 18.61 4.91
C ASN A 61 -7.46 19.92 4.57
N HIS A 62 -7.42 20.33 3.30
CA HIS A 62 -6.73 21.54 2.86
C HIS A 62 -7.73 22.65 2.49
N PRO A 63 -7.43 23.92 2.80
CA PRO A 63 -8.22 25.06 2.35
C PRO A 63 -8.37 25.08 0.83
N SER A 64 -9.56 25.44 0.32
CA SER A 64 -9.88 25.41 -1.11
C SER A 64 -9.00 26.30 -1.99
N ASP A 65 -8.36 27.30 -1.39
CA ASP A 65 -7.45 28.26 -1.99
C ASP A 65 -5.97 27.86 -1.89
N SER A 66 -5.64 26.73 -1.27
CA SER A 66 -4.26 26.25 -1.11
C SER A 66 -3.75 25.44 -2.31
N ASP A 67 -2.44 25.49 -2.54
CA ASP A 67 -1.76 24.68 -3.56
C ASP A 67 -1.97 23.16 -3.36
N LEU A 68 -2.10 22.73 -2.10
CA LEU A 68 -2.35 21.34 -1.72
C LEU A 68 -3.77 20.88 -2.09
N PHE A 69 -4.75 21.79 -2.10
CA PHE A 69 -6.11 21.48 -2.56
C PHE A 69 -6.17 21.35 -4.09
N ASN A 70 -5.37 22.15 -4.80
CA ASN A 70 -5.32 22.17 -6.27
C ASN A 70 -4.39 21.11 -6.87
N TYR A 71 -3.74 20.29 -6.04
CA TYR A 71 -2.82 19.25 -6.50
C TYR A 71 -3.54 18.16 -7.31
N SER A 72 -2.89 17.63 -8.35
CA SER A 72 -3.52 16.76 -9.36
C SER A 72 -4.11 15.45 -8.79
N TYR A 73 -3.55 14.92 -7.72
CA TYR A 73 -3.99 13.70 -7.03
C TYR A 73 -3.55 13.69 -5.57
N GLU A 74 -4.15 12.84 -4.75
CA GLU A 74 -3.72 12.62 -3.37
C GLU A 74 -3.31 11.18 -3.15
N LEU A 75 -2.46 10.99 -2.14
CA LEU A 75 -2.10 9.67 -1.66
C LEU A 75 -2.36 9.62 -0.16
N ASP A 76 -3.30 8.78 0.26
CA ASP A 76 -3.34 8.33 1.65
C ASP A 76 -2.16 7.38 1.95
N CYS A 77 -1.95 7.03 3.22
CA CYS A 77 -0.84 6.17 3.65
C CYS A 77 -0.79 4.82 2.92
N CYS A 78 -1.93 4.16 2.68
CA CYS A 78 -1.97 2.88 1.98
C CYS A 78 -1.95 3.05 0.46
N ALA A 79 -2.44 4.17 -0.06
CA ALA A 79 -2.41 4.53 -1.47
C ALA A 79 -0.98 4.78 -1.94
N LEU A 80 -0.14 5.43 -1.13
CA LEU A 80 1.27 5.63 -1.42
C LEU A 80 1.99 4.29 -1.66
N VAL A 81 1.89 3.37 -0.69
CA VAL A 81 2.48 2.03 -0.78
C VAL A 81 1.90 1.24 -1.95
N ARG A 82 0.57 1.28 -2.14
CA ARG A 82 -0.08 0.62 -3.28
C ARG A 82 0.41 1.17 -4.62
N GLN A 83 0.59 2.49 -4.75
CA GLN A 83 1.02 3.11 -6.00
C GLN A 83 2.44 2.69 -6.37
N ALA A 84 3.35 2.59 -5.39
CA ALA A 84 4.70 2.08 -5.61
C ALA A 84 4.69 0.59 -5.98
N ILE A 85 3.96 -0.26 -5.25
CA ILE A 85 3.86 -1.69 -5.56
C ILE A 85 3.18 -1.93 -6.91
N LYS A 86 2.16 -1.13 -7.25
CA LYS A 86 1.44 -1.23 -8.53
C LYS A 86 2.36 -1.01 -9.73
N GLN A 87 3.35 -0.13 -9.60
CA GLN A 87 4.35 0.10 -10.65
C GLN A 87 5.38 -1.03 -10.75
N MET A 88 5.42 -1.92 -9.76
CA MET A 88 6.37 -3.03 -9.67
C MET A 88 5.67 -4.41 -9.71
N GLU A 89 4.37 -4.51 -10.03
CA GLU A 89 3.62 -5.77 -9.91
C GLU A 89 4.27 -6.91 -10.70
N ASP A 90 4.75 -6.63 -11.91
CA ASP A 90 5.37 -7.62 -12.79
C ASP A 90 6.73 -8.10 -12.25
N GLU A 91 7.49 -7.20 -11.63
CA GLU A 91 8.79 -7.50 -11.03
C GLU A 91 8.67 -8.24 -9.71
N LEU A 92 7.71 -7.83 -8.87
CA LEU A 92 7.44 -8.42 -7.57
C LEU A 92 6.65 -9.73 -7.68
N ASP A 93 5.89 -9.91 -8.76
CA ASP A 93 4.91 -10.99 -8.94
C ASP A 93 3.81 -10.95 -7.87
N ILE A 94 3.42 -9.73 -7.48
CA ILE A 94 2.42 -9.45 -6.45
C ILE A 94 1.42 -8.48 -7.06
N LYS A 95 0.13 -8.83 -6.97
CA LYS A 95 -0.98 -7.93 -7.35
C LYS A 95 -1.80 -7.58 -6.12
N LEU A 96 -1.80 -6.30 -5.75
CA LEU A 96 -2.51 -5.84 -4.57
C LEU A 96 -3.90 -5.32 -4.93
N GLY A 97 -4.89 -5.69 -4.12
CA GLY A 97 -6.24 -5.15 -4.23
C GLY A 97 -6.31 -3.68 -3.77
N LEU A 98 -7.44 -3.04 -4.07
CA LEU A 98 -7.73 -1.64 -3.68
C LEU A 98 -8.20 -1.51 -2.21
N TRP A 99 -7.63 -2.29 -1.30
CA TRP A 99 -8.01 -2.35 0.10
C TRP A 99 -7.11 -1.44 0.98
N ASN A 100 -7.45 -1.33 2.26
CA ASN A 100 -6.80 -0.42 3.22
C ASN A 100 -5.53 -1.04 3.85
N GLN A 101 -4.90 -0.31 4.78
CA GLN A 101 -3.67 -0.76 5.47
C GLN A 101 -3.79 -2.13 6.17
N ALA A 102 -4.97 -2.52 6.64
CA ALA A 102 -5.18 -3.83 7.26
C ALA A 102 -5.04 -4.98 6.24
N TYR A 103 -5.31 -4.72 4.95
CA TYR A 103 -5.07 -5.69 3.89
C TYR A 103 -3.59 -6.06 3.77
N PHE A 104 -2.67 -5.11 3.93
CA PHE A 104 -1.23 -5.41 3.92
C PHE A 104 -0.86 -6.38 5.04
N PHE A 105 -1.45 -6.21 6.23
CA PHE A 105 -1.24 -7.12 7.35
C PHE A 105 -1.69 -8.56 7.03
N ASP A 106 -2.74 -8.72 6.22
CA ASP A 106 -3.28 -10.02 5.83
C ASP A 106 -2.48 -10.69 4.71
N VAL A 107 -1.99 -9.91 3.74
CA VAL A 107 -1.39 -10.47 2.51
C VAL A 107 0.13 -10.55 2.52
N LEU A 108 0.82 -9.79 3.37
CA LEU A 108 2.27 -9.83 3.41
C LEU A 108 2.75 -11.06 4.19
N PRO A 109 3.65 -11.88 3.61
CA PRO A 109 3.98 -13.20 4.16
C PRO A 109 4.98 -13.14 5.32
N LEU A 110 5.76 -12.06 5.43
CA LEU A 110 6.78 -11.92 6.46
C LEU A 110 6.30 -10.94 7.52
N LYS A 111 6.38 -11.36 8.78
CA LYS A 111 6.05 -10.57 9.97
C LYS A 111 7.21 -10.70 10.94
N TYR A 112 7.75 -9.56 11.35
CA TYR A 112 8.86 -9.51 12.30
C TYR A 112 8.32 -9.32 13.71
N GLU A 113 8.90 -10.02 14.68
CA GLU A 113 8.56 -9.87 16.10
C GLU A 113 9.31 -8.70 16.77
N SER A 114 10.43 -8.27 16.18
CA SER A 114 11.30 -7.23 16.71
C SER A 114 11.69 -6.24 15.62
N HIS A 115 11.80 -4.96 16.02
CA HIS A 115 12.32 -3.89 15.18
C HIS A 115 13.79 -4.10 14.76
N THR A 116 14.54 -4.97 15.44
CA THR A 116 15.94 -5.26 15.07
C THR A 116 16.09 -6.06 13.78
N GLN A 117 15.00 -6.61 13.24
CA GLN A 117 14.99 -7.43 12.02
C GLN A 117 14.58 -6.63 10.78
N ILE A 118 14.11 -5.40 10.95
CA ILE A 118 13.64 -4.57 9.85
C ILE A 118 14.82 -3.93 9.11
N VAL A 119 14.66 -3.79 7.81
CA VAL A 119 15.61 -3.12 6.93
C VAL A 119 14.88 -2.07 6.09
N PRO A 120 15.57 -1.06 5.54
CA PRO A 120 14.93 -0.03 4.73
C PRO A 120 14.01 -0.62 3.66
N GLY A 121 12.84 -0.03 3.43
CA GLY A 121 11.82 -0.56 2.52
C GLY A 121 10.83 -1.54 3.14
N ASP A 122 11.05 -2.01 4.36
CA ASP A 122 10.04 -2.78 5.09
C ASP A 122 8.87 -1.88 5.53
N LEU A 123 7.67 -2.46 5.61
CA LEU A 123 6.48 -1.72 6.04
C LEU A 123 6.31 -1.78 7.56
N ILE A 124 6.05 -0.62 8.16
CA ILE A 124 5.67 -0.47 9.56
C ILE A 124 4.16 -0.25 9.62
N LEU A 125 3.45 -1.18 10.26
CA LEU A 125 1.99 -1.11 10.44
C LEU A 125 1.68 -0.67 11.87
N TYR A 126 1.03 0.49 12.01
CA TYR A 126 0.68 1.04 13.32
C TYR A 126 -0.65 0.49 13.79
N ILE A 127 -0.65 0.00 15.03
CA ILE A 127 -1.84 -0.52 15.70
C ILE A 127 -2.34 0.55 16.67
N GLY A 128 -3.63 0.86 16.60
CA GLY A 128 -4.23 1.87 17.46
C GLY A 128 -5.75 1.78 17.53
N LYS A 129 -6.33 2.45 18.51
CA LYS A 129 -7.78 2.56 18.62
C LYS A 129 -8.26 3.70 17.74
N TYR A 130 -8.91 3.37 16.63
CA TYR A 130 -9.52 4.37 15.77
C TYR A 130 -10.75 4.97 16.48
N PRO A 131 -10.84 6.31 16.68
CA PRO A 131 -11.92 6.93 17.45
C PRO A 131 -13.28 6.98 16.73
N GLY A 132 -13.40 6.37 15.54
CA GLY A 132 -14.64 6.32 14.77
C GLY A 132 -15.51 5.09 15.04
N GLU A 133 -16.74 5.11 14.53
CA GLU A 133 -17.73 4.04 14.71
C GLU A 133 -17.31 2.68 14.12
N LYS A 134 -16.44 2.68 13.10
CA LYS A 134 -15.93 1.47 12.46
C LYS A 134 -14.53 1.15 12.96
N GLN A 135 -14.44 0.08 13.74
CA GLN A 135 -13.16 -0.50 14.13
C GLN A 135 -12.40 -0.99 12.89
N GLN A 136 -11.13 -0.62 12.80
CA GLN A 136 -10.25 -1.13 11.75
C GLN A 136 -9.89 -2.59 12.03
N LYS A 137 -9.85 -3.42 11.00
CA LYS A 137 -9.38 -4.81 11.14
C LYS A 137 -7.96 -4.82 11.70
N HIS A 138 -7.68 -5.75 12.61
CA HIS A 138 -6.41 -5.86 13.34
C HIS A 138 -6.01 -4.58 14.10
N ASN A 139 -6.94 -3.62 14.25
CA ASN A 139 -6.67 -2.27 14.76
C ASN A 139 -5.55 -1.54 14.00
N VAL A 140 -5.29 -1.90 12.73
CA VAL A 140 -4.24 -1.23 11.93
C VAL A 140 -4.78 0.09 11.41
N VAL A 141 -4.19 1.18 11.89
CA VAL A 141 -4.65 2.56 11.64
C VAL A 141 -3.77 3.31 10.67
N HIS A 142 -2.50 2.91 10.51
CA HIS A 142 -1.55 3.61 9.66
C HIS A 142 -0.48 2.66 9.13
N VAL A 143 0.18 3.08 8.05
CA VAL A 143 1.32 2.37 7.45
C VAL A 143 2.37 3.38 7.02
N GLU A 144 3.62 3.10 7.37
CA GLU A 144 4.81 3.83 6.90
C GLU A 144 5.83 2.84 6.33
N VAL A 145 6.82 3.36 5.63
CA VAL A 145 7.97 2.60 5.12
C VAL A 145 9.20 2.95 5.93
N TYR A 146 9.86 1.93 6.46
CA TYR A 146 11.08 2.13 7.24
C TYR A 146 12.23 2.59 6.34
N GLU A 147 12.98 3.59 6.79
CA GLU A 147 14.17 4.14 6.10
C GLU A 147 15.32 4.40 7.07
N GLY A 148 15.33 3.71 8.21
CA GLY A 148 16.31 3.96 9.25
C GLY A 148 17.74 3.75 8.75
N THR A 149 18.61 4.67 9.10
CA THR A 149 20.07 4.59 8.91
C THR A 149 20.76 4.54 10.28
N GLU A 150 22.07 4.28 10.32
CA GLU A 150 22.83 4.32 11.58
C GLU A 150 22.67 5.68 12.30
N ASP A 151 22.68 6.78 11.56
CA ASP A 151 22.49 8.13 12.11
C ASP A 151 21.04 8.46 12.49
N LYS A 152 20.07 7.80 11.86
CA LYS A 152 18.63 8.05 12.05
C LYS A 152 17.87 6.73 12.07
N PRO A 153 18.00 5.93 13.14
CA PRO A 153 17.48 4.57 13.19
C PRO A 153 15.95 4.50 13.20
N GLU A 154 15.25 5.59 13.48
CA GLU A 154 13.79 5.64 13.53
C GLU A 154 13.16 6.30 12.30
N LYS A 155 13.97 6.61 11.27
CA LYS A 155 13.47 7.31 10.08
C LYS A 155 12.44 6.43 9.35
N CYS A 156 11.29 7.03 9.07
CA CYS A 156 10.21 6.42 8.32
C CYS A 156 9.70 7.42 7.27
N PHE A 157 9.21 6.91 6.16
CA PHE A 157 8.61 7.65 5.06
C PHE A 157 7.15 7.28 4.92
N GLY A 158 6.25 8.27 4.87
CA GLY A 158 4.83 7.99 4.86
C GLY A 158 3.96 9.18 4.48
N SER A 159 2.72 8.89 4.11
CA SER A 159 1.71 9.94 3.91
C SER A 159 0.96 10.19 5.20
N ARG A 160 1.28 11.29 5.89
CA ARG A 160 0.78 11.59 7.23
C ARG A 160 -0.41 12.56 7.21
N TRP A 161 -1.32 12.37 8.17
CA TRP A 161 -2.53 13.19 8.29
C TRP A 161 -2.17 14.65 8.60
N ASN A 162 -2.83 15.58 7.90
CA ASN A 162 -2.60 17.03 7.99
C ASN A 162 -1.20 17.50 7.54
N SER A 163 -0.48 16.65 6.80
CA SER A 163 0.77 17.01 6.12
C SER A 163 0.78 16.45 4.69
N SER A 164 1.95 16.41 4.07
CA SER A 164 2.20 15.73 2.81
C SER A 164 2.95 14.40 3.03
N VAL A 165 3.23 13.70 1.93
CA VAL A 165 4.17 12.57 1.90
C VAL A 165 5.58 13.05 2.21
N LEU A 166 6.16 12.59 3.33
CA LEU A 166 7.46 12.98 3.87
C LEU A 166 8.15 11.83 4.61
#